data_AF-A0A7W9XEU4-F1
#
_entry.id   AF-A0A7W9XEU4-F1
#
_cell.length_a   1.000
_cell.length_b   1.000
_cell.length_c   1.000
_cell.angle_alpha   90.00
_cell.angle_beta   90.00
_cell.angle_gamma   90.00
#
_symmetry.space_group_name_H-M   'P 1'
#
loop_
_entity.id
_entity.type
_entity.pdbx_description
1 polymer ?
#
loop_
_entity_poly.entity_id
_entity_poly.type
_entity_poly.pdbx_seq_one_letter_code
_entity_poly.pdbx_strand_id
1 'polypeptide(L)'
;MGNKIFTKFFIVFILLLSGMIVSCQKDQVVNDETAVNSAKTDSSLTLNAPGNYLAVKGTLKVTILDSTYTFDAAKDSIAFINVNSGNNQYFGITAINKEHDMSFGISSAGKALSNLTSTVAGSQFLLSHDKMPNIEYALTKYINTQDFGKINITSFKTDSTLAKGTFYTFLAKDAKPNAPFYKVKGTFSLQLK
;
A
#
# COMPACT_ATOMS: atom_id res chain seq x y z
N MET A 1 -45.74 40.40 -44.36
CA MET A 1 -45.30 39.23 -45.14
C MET A 1 -43.80 39.09 -44.99
N GLY A 2 -43.34 38.35 -43.98
CA GLY A 2 -41.91 38.24 -43.68
C GLY A 2 -41.63 37.91 -42.21
N ASN A 3 -41.38 36.64 -41.92
CA ASN A 3 -40.25 36.24 -41.05
C ASN A 3 -39.93 34.74 -41.16
N LYS A 4 -40.16 34.14 -42.34
CA LYS A 4 -39.81 32.74 -42.63
C LYS A 4 -38.29 32.49 -42.60
N ILE A 5 -37.47 33.55 -42.61
CA ILE A 5 -36.02 33.48 -42.52
C ILE A 5 -35.60 33.28 -41.05
N PHE A 6 -36.24 33.97 -40.11
CA PHE A 6 -35.91 33.89 -38.68
C PHE A 6 -36.18 32.50 -38.10
N THR A 7 -37.27 31.85 -38.51
CA THR A 7 -37.61 30.49 -38.09
C THR A 7 -36.61 29.45 -38.62
N LYS A 8 -36.05 29.66 -39.83
CA LYS A 8 -35.03 28.76 -40.40
C LYS A 8 -33.70 28.86 -39.65
N PHE A 9 -33.28 30.05 -39.25
CA PHE A 9 -32.07 30.23 -38.44
C PHE A 9 -32.21 29.63 -37.04
N PHE A 10 -33.40 29.75 -36.42
CA PHE A 10 -33.65 29.19 -35.09
C PHE A 10 -33.62 27.66 -35.08
N ILE A 11 -34.16 27.01 -36.12
CA ILE A 11 -34.13 25.54 -36.27
C ILE A 11 -32.71 25.03 -36.49
N VAL A 12 -31.88 25.73 -37.27
CA VAL A 12 -30.46 25.36 -37.47
C VAL A 12 -29.66 25.52 -36.18
N PHE A 13 -29.95 26.57 -35.38
CA PHE A 13 -29.27 26.79 -34.10
C PHE A 13 -29.59 25.70 -33.08
N ILE A 14 -30.84 25.24 -32.99
CA ILE A 14 -31.23 24.11 -32.10
C ILE A 14 -30.58 22.78 -32.57
N LEU A 15 -30.44 22.58 -33.88
CA LEU A 15 -29.76 21.39 -34.40
C LEU A 15 -28.25 21.37 -34.09
N LEU A 16 -27.61 22.55 -34.06
CA LEU A 16 -26.19 22.69 -33.71
C LEU A 16 -25.91 22.49 -32.21
N LEU A 17 -26.86 22.82 -31.31
CA LEU A 17 -26.70 22.58 -29.87
C LEU A 17 -26.91 21.11 -29.46
N SER A 18 -27.55 20.29 -30.31
CA SER A 18 -27.79 18.87 -30.05
C SER A 18 -26.52 17.98 -30.19
N GLY A 19 -25.40 18.55 -30.66
CA GLY A 19 -24.14 17.84 -30.87
C GLY A 19 -23.15 17.85 -29.70
N MET A 20 -23.45 18.55 -28.60
CA MET A 20 -22.50 18.72 -27.47
C MET A 20 -22.78 17.86 -26.23
N ILE A 21 -23.64 16.84 -26.32
CA ILE A 21 -23.91 15.92 -25.20
C ILE A 21 -23.85 14.46 -25.65
N VAL A 22 -22.77 14.08 -26.34
CA VAL A 22 -22.26 12.69 -26.33
C VAL A 22 -20.74 12.73 -26.19
N SER A 23 -20.27 13.30 -25.08
CA SER A 23 -19.06 12.83 -24.42
C SER A 23 -19.47 12.03 -23.18
N CYS A 24 -20.36 11.05 -23.37
CA CYS A 24 -20.30 9.86 -22.54
C CYS A 24 -19.04 9.15 -23.00
N GLN A 25 -17.96 9.31 -22.23
CA GLN A 25 -16.82 8.42 -22.27
C GLN A 25 -17.36 7.01 -22.00
N LYS A 26 -17.65 6.32 -23.10
CA LYS A 26 -17.71 4.87 -23.16
C LYS A 26 -16.48 4.36 -22.44
N ASP A 27 -16.73 3.46 -21.49
CA ASP A 27 -15.77 2.71 -20.71
C ASP A 27 -14.38 2.73 -21.35
N GLN A 28 -13.47 3.52 -20.79
CA GLN A 28 -12.09 3.10 -20.80
C GLN A 28 -12.07 1.85 -19.94
N VAL A 29 -12.31 0.70 -20.60
CA VAL A 29 -11.56 -0.49 -20.29
C VAL A 29 -10.11 -0.03 -20.34
N VAL A 30 -9.59 0.31 -19.16
CA VAL A 30 -8.17 0.39 -18.93
C VAL A 30 -7.72 -1.04 -19.22
N ASN A 31 -7.31 -1.27 -20.46
CA ASN A 31 -6.35 -2.32 -20.77
C ASN A 31 -5.07 -1.90 -20.07
N ASP A 32 -5.05 -2.01 -18.74
CA ASP A 32 -3.82 -2.30 -18.04
C ASP A 32 -3.52 -3.75 -18.41
N GLU A 33 -2.92 -3.90 -19.58
CA GLU A 33 -1.95 -4.95 -19.84
C GLU A 33 -0.71 -4.70 -18.95
N THR A 34 -0.93 -4.61 -17.65
CA THR A 34 -0.03 -5.24 -16.70
C THR A 34 -0.82 -6.42 -16.18
N ALA A 35 -0.86 -7.45 -17.04
CA ALA A 35 -0.92 -8.81 -16.53
C ALA A 35 0.02 -8.84 -15.33
N VAL A 36 -0.56 -8.98 -14.14
CA VAL A 36 0.13 -9.59 -13.01
C VAL A 36 0.34 -11.03 -13.46
N ASN A 37 1.29 -11.21 -14.38
CA ASN A 37 1.98 -12.45 -14.55
C ASN A 37 2.40 -12.77 -13.13
N SER A 38 1.90 -13.90 -12.65
CA SER A 38 2.46 -14.60 -11.50
C SER A 38 3.90 -14.92 -11.85
N ALA A 39 4.75 -13.89 -11.80
CA ALA A 39 6.17 -14.02 -11.93
C ALA A 39 6.56 -14.77 -10.66
N LYS A 40 6.90 -16.05 -10.86
CA LYS A 40 7.75 -16.77 -9.93
C LYS A 40 8.80 -15.78 -9.47
N THR A 41 8.77 -15.45 -8.18
CA THR A 41 9.69 -14.50 -7.58
C THR A 41 11.06 -15.16 -7.57
N ASP A 42 11.77 -15.01 -8.69
CA ASP A 42 13.19 -15.34 -8.75
C ASP A 42 13.89 -14.43 -7.76
N SER A 43 14.59 -15.03 -6.80
CA SER A 43 15.27 -14.36 -5.69
C SER A 43 16.47 -13.49 -6.14
N SER A 44 16.54 -13.12 -7.41
CA SER A 44 17.61 -12.28 -7.99
C SER A 44 17.12 -10.93 -8.52
N LEU A 45 15.87 -10.54 -8.26
CA LEU A 45 15.42 -9.17 -8.54
C LEU A 45 16.06 -8.20 -7.53
N THR A 46 17.25 -7.72 -7.86
CA THR A 46 17.77 -6.49 -7.26
C THR A 46 16.81 -5.36 -7.61
N LEU A 47 15.94 -5.00 -6.65
CA LEU A 47 15.13 -3.77 -6.72
C LEU A 47 16.08 -2.57 -6.72
N ASN A 48 16.64 -2.22 -7.88
CA ASN A 48 17.40 -0.99 -8.11
C ASN A 48 16.47 0.17 -8.46
N ALA A 49 15.26 0.19 -7.90
CA ALA A 49 14.36 1.33 -8.01
C ALA A 49 14.75 2.36 -6.93
N PRO A 50 15.00 3.63 -7.28
CA PRO A 50 15.30 4.66 -6.30
C PRO A 50 14.21 4.71 -5.23
N GLY A 51 14.58 4.44 -3.98
CA GLY A 51 13.67 4.49 -2.84
C GLY A 51 13.19 3.14 -2.31
N ASN A 52 13.37 2.03 -3.03
CA ASN A 52 13.04 0.69 -2.54
C ASN A 52 14.33 -0.06 -2.17
N TYR A 53 14.38 -0.60 -0.95
CA TYR A 53 15.57 -1.23 -0.40
C TYR A 53 15.24 -2.62 0.12
N LEU A 54 15.78 -3.66 -0.51
CA LEU A 54 15.71 -5.01 0.01
C LEU A 54 16.74 -5.17 1.14
N ALA A 55 16.28 -5.58 2.32
CA ALA A 55 17.16 -5.86 3.44
C ALA A 55 17.88 -7.20 3.21
N VAL A 56 19.18 -7.24 3.48
CA VAL A 56 20.01 -8.46 3.36
C VAL A 56 20.14 -9.16 4.71
N LYS A 57 19.99 -8.42 5.81
CA LYS A 57 20.08 -8.92 7.18
C LYS A 57 19.11 -8.19 8.10
N GLY A 58 18.85 -8.85 9.24
CA GLY A 58 18.02 -8.32 10.30
C GLY A 58 16.61 -8.88 10.29
N THR A 59 15.74 -8.34 11.13
CA THR A 59 14.44 -8.94 11.41
C THR A 59 13.33 -7.92 11.43
N LEU A 60 12.14 -8.36 11.00
CA LEU A 60 10.86 -7.72 11.29
C LEU A 60 10.06 -8.66 12.19
N LYS A 61 9.61 -8.15 13.35
CA LYS A 61 8.72 -8.88 14.26
C LYS A 61 7.36 -8.21 14.27
N VAL A 62 6.32 -9.02 14.15
CA VAL A 62 4.91 -8.60 14.17
C VAL A 62 4.21 -9.39 15.27
N THR A 63 3.70 -8.69 16.27
CA THR A 63 2.95 -9.28 17.38
C THR A 63 1.50 -8.87 17.29
N ILE A 64 0.61 -9.85 17.25
CA ILE A 64 -0.84 -9.68 17.30
C ILE A 64 -1.39 -10.70 18.29
N LEU A 65 -2.27 -10.26 19.19
CA LEU A 65 -2.68 -11.05 20.36
C LEU A 65 -1.44 -11.51 21.14
N ASP A 66 -1.32 -12.82 21.39
CA ASP A 66 -0.20 -13.44 22.10
C ASP A 66 0.83 -14.08 21.14
N SER A 67 0.61 -13.94 19.82
CA SER A 67 1.46 -14.55 18.80
C SER A 67 2.44 -13.52 18.24
N THR A 68 3.71 -13.91 18.12
CA THR A 68 4.74 -13.12 17.45
C THR A 68 5.28 -13.85 16.24
N TYR A 69 5.14 -13.21 15.09
CA TYR A 69 5.64 -13.66 13.81
C TYR A 69 6.94 -12.93 13.49
N THR A 70 7.93 -13.67 13.01
CA THR A 70 9.26 -13.12 12.69
C THR A 70 9.56 -13.37 11.23
N PHE A 71 9.85 -12.30 10.50
CA PHE A 71 10.51 -12.36 9.20
C PHE A 71 12.01 -12.13 9.42
N ASP A 72 12.82 -13.00 8.84
CA ASP A 72 14.28 -12.95 8.87
C ASP A 72 14.80 -12.61 7.47
N ALA A 73 15.41 -11.43 7.29
CA ALA A 73 15.88 -10.95 5.99
C ALA A 73 16.96 -11.85 5.36
N ALA A 74 17.56 -12.78 6.11
CA ALA A 74 18.47 -13.78 5.56
C ALA A 74 17.74 -14.91 4.81
N LYS A 75 16.43 -15.06 5.00
CA LYS A 75 15.61 -16.16 4.45
C LYS A 75 14.37 -15.65 3.71
N ASP A 76 13.78 -14.58 4.23
CA ASP A 76 12.55 -13.96 3.80
C ASP A 76 12.83 -12.69 3.01
N SER A 77 11.89 -12.27 2.18
CA SER A 77 11.99 -11.01 1.45
C SER A 77 11.43 -9.88 2.30
N ILE A 78 12.30 -9.01 2.83
CA ILE A 78 11.90 -7.82 3.59
C ILE A 78 12.39 -6.58 2.86
N ALA A 79 11.48 -5.68 2.48
CA ALA A 79 11.82 -4.42 1.84
C ALA A 79 11.42 -3.23 2.71
N PHE A 80 12.31 -2.24 2.77
CA PHE A 80 11.97 -0.89 3.22
C PHE A 80 11.72 -0.01 1.99
N ILE A 81 10.52 0.54 1.91
CA ILE A 81 10.03 1.37 0.82
C ILE A 81 10.10 2.83 1.27
N ASN A 82 10.61 3.71 0.42
CA ASN A 82 10.63 5.16 0.59
C ASN A 82 10.47 5.80 -0.79
N VAL A 83 9.22 5.89 -1.23
CA VAL A 83 8.84 6.24 -2.61
C VAL A 83 8.29 7.64 -2.69
N ASN A 84 8.44 8.24 -3.87
CA ASN A 84 7.82 9.50 -4.25
C ASN A 84 6.93 9.27 -5.47
N SER A 85 5.67 9.68 -5.38
CA SER A 85 4.68 9.63 -6.45
C SER A 85 4.06 11.01 -6.63
N GLY A 86 4.54 11.75 -7.63
CA GLY A 86 4.19 13.16 -7.85
C GLY A 86 4.61 14.03 -6.65
N ASN A 87 3.63 14.63 -5.99
CA ASN A 87 3.83 15.42 -4.77
C ASN A 87 3.70 14.60 -3.48
N ASN A 88 3.31 13.33 -3.59
CA ASN A 88 3.07 12.46 -2.44
C ASN A 88 4.30 11.61 -2.14
N GLN A 89 4.69 11.56 -0.88
CA GLN A 89 5.77 10.73 -0.40
C GLN A 89 5.24 9.71 0.58
N TYR A 90 5.78 8.51 0.51
CA TYR A 90 5.43 7.43 1.41
C TYR A 90 6.65 6.64 1.79
N PHE A 91 6.65 6.13 3.00
CA PHE A 91 7.59 5.11 3.42
C PHE A 91 6.86 3.94 4.08
N GLY A 92 7.49 2.79 4.12
CA GLY A 92 6.90 1.60 4.69
C GLY A 92 7.82 0.40 4.71
N ILE A 93 7.30 -0.68 5.25
CA ILE A 93 7.95 -1.99 5.31
C ILE A 93 7.00 -3.00 4.69
N THR A 94 7.51 -3.82 3.79
CA THR A 94 6.83 -5.01 3.30
C THR A 94 7.67 -6.23 3.58
N ALA A 95 7.03 -7.35 3.89
CA ALA A 95 7.69 -8.63 4.12
C ALA A 95 6.85 -9.79 3.61
N ILE A 96 7.50 -10.79 3.02
CA ILE A 96 6.90 -12.06 2.61
C ILE A 96 7.88 -13.16 3.02
N ASN A 97 7.40 -14.18 3.72
CA ASN A 97 8.25 -15.31 4.09
C ASN A 97 8.53 -16.23 2.90
N LYS A 98 9.56 -17.05 3.02
CA LYS A 98 9.98 -17.98 1.95
C LYS A 98 8.87 -18.93 1.49
N GLU A 99 8.02 -19.38 2.40
CA GLU A 99 6.93 -20.32 2.13
C GLU A 99 5.73 -19.64 1.43
N HIS A 100 5.75 -18.31 1.33
CA HIS A 100 4.67 -17.50 0.74
C HIS A 100 3.30 -17.70 1.40
N ASP A 101 3.29 -18.13 2.66
CA ASP A 101 2.10 -18.32 3.47
C ASP A 101 1.90 -17.18 4.49
N MET A 102 2.86 -16.27 4.61
CA MET A 102 2.81 -15.13 5.50
C MET A 102 3.34 -13.87 4.81
N SER A 103 2.56 -12.79 4.87
CA SER A 103 3.03 -11.48 4.38
C SER A 103 2.52 -10.33 5.23
N PHE A 104 3.32 -9.28 5.34
CA PHE A 104 3.02 -8.09 6.13
C PHE A 104 3.37 -6.83 5.37
N GLY A 105 2.54 -5.80 5.52
CA GLY A 105 2.77 -4.46 5.01
C GLY A 105 2.37 -3.41 6.04
N ILE A 106 3.18 -2.37 6.17
CA ILE A 106 2.83 -1.15 6.91
C ILE A 106 3.44 0.07 6.23
N SER A 107 2.68 1.15 6.12
CA SER A 107 3.13 2.38 5.46
C SER A 107 2.68 3.63 6.19
N SER A 108 3.34 4.74 5.87
CA SER A 108 3.03 6.07 6.34
C SER A 108 3.30 7.09 5.24
N ALA A 109 2.59 8.22 5.29
CA ALA A 109 2.88 9.36 4.44
C ALA A 109 4.14 10.11 4.91
N GLY A 110 4.79 10.79 3.97
CA GLY A 110 6.02 11.55 4.19
C GLY A 110 7.30 10.81 3.78
N LYS A 111 8.45 11.39 4.12
CA LYS A 111 9.78 10.81 3.88
C LYS A 111 10.27 10.09 5.13
N ALA A 112 10.93 8.96 4.95
CA ALA A 112 11.66 8.31 6.03
C ALA A 112 12.87 9.15 6.47
N LEU A 113 12.99 9.40 7.77
CA LEU A 113 14.09 10.10 8.43
C LEU A 113 14.41 9.42 9.76
N SER A 114 15.65 9.54 10.23
CA SER A 114 16.02 9.14 11.60
C SER A 114 15.27 9.97 12.63
N ASN A 115 14.93 9.37 13.77
CA ASN A 115 14.17 9.97 14.87
C ASN A 115 12.80 10.54 14.44
N LEU A 116 12.14 9.86 13.50
CA LEU A 116 10.81 10.22 13.00
C LEU A 116 9.73 9.43 13.72
N THR A 117 8.63 10.08 14.06
CA THR A 117 7.36 9.43 14.41
C THR A 117 6.30 9.87 13.40
N SER A 118 5.62 8.92 12.77
CA SER A 118 4.58 9.22 11.77
C SER A 118 3.35 8.33 11.96
N THR A 119 2.19 8.84 11.55
CA THR A 119 0.91 8.12 11.61
C THR A 119 0.86 7.05 10.53
N VAL A 120 0.35 5.87 10.87
CA VAL A 120 0.13 4.80 9.89
C VAL A 120 -0.90 5.24 8.85
N ALA A 121 -0.60 5.02 7.57
CA ALA A 121 -1.49 5.30 6.44
C ALA A 121 -2.10 4.02 5.84
N GLY A 122 -1.40 2.89 5.96
CA GLY A 122 -1.80 1.60 5.43
C GLY A 122 -1.18 0.47 6.24
N SER A 123 -1.92 -0.62 6.45
CA SER A 123 -1.34 -1.85 7.00
C SER A 123 -2.20 -3.07 6.71
N GLN A 124 -1.53 -4.19 6.45
CA GLN A 124 -2.13 -5.49 6.22
C GLN A 124 -1.21 -6.59 6.75
N PHE A 125 -1.79 -7.65 7.28
CA PHE A 125 -1.11 -8.87 7.66
C PHE A 125 -1.91 -10.07 7.17
N LEU A 126 -1.32 -10.87 6.29
CA LEU A 126 -1.95 -12.03 5.65
C LEU A 126 -1.28 -13.30 6.14
N LEU A 127 -2.11 -14.29 6.50
CA LEU A 127 -1.71 -15.62 6.89
C LEU A 127 -2.52 -16.64 6.10
N SER A 128 -1.85 -17.41 5.26
CA SER A 128 -2.35 -18.64 4.68
C SER A 128 -1.85 -19.80 5.53
N HIS A 129 -2.68 -20.81 5.72
CA HIS A 129 -2.23 -22.11 6.23
C HIS A 129 -2.78 -23.14 5.25
N ASP A 130 -1.95 -24.12 4.89
CA ASP A 130 -2.37 -25.18 3.97
C ASP A 130 -3.73 -25.77 4.37
N LYS A 131 -4.71 -25.62 3.47
CA LYS A 131 -6.11 -26.10 3.58
C LYS A 131 -7.04 -25.31 4.51
N MET A 132 -6.64 -24.15 5.02
CA MET A 132 -7.53 -23.23 5.75
C MET A 132 -7.83 -21.96 4.95
N PRO A 133 -8.97 -21.28 5.21
CA PRO A 133 -9.21 -19.96 4.64
C PRO A 133 -8.11 -18.99 5.04
N ASN A 134 -7.65 -18.18 4.08
CA ASN A 134 -6.70 -17.11 4.34
C ASN A 134 -7.23 -16.19 5.44
N ILE A 135 -6.41 -15.95 6.44
CA ILE A 135 -6.69 -14.97 7.49
C ILE A 135 -6.08 -13.65 7.07
N GLU A 136 -6.92 -12.65 6.94
CA GLU A 136 -6.50 -11.28 6.65
C GLU A 136 -6.74 -10.40 7.88
N TYR A 137 -5.73 -9.62 8.25
CA TYR A 137 -5.87 -8.50 9.16
C TYR A 137 -5.55 -7.22 8.39
N ALA A 138 -6.48 -6.28 8.35
CA ALA A 138 -6.28 -5.03 7.62
C ALA A 138 -6.83 -3.82 8.38
N LEU A 139 -6.33 -2.63 8.03
CA LEU A 139 -7.01 -1.39 8.39
C LEU A 139 -8.39 -1.39 7.74
N THR A 140 -9.42 -1.04 8.50
CA THR A 140 -10.77 -0.89 7.94
C THR A 140 -11.03 0.56 7.57
N LYS A 141 -11.97 0.79 6.66
CA LYS A 141 -12.49 2.14 6.35
C LYS A 141 -13.34 2.76 7.49
N TYR A 142 -13.51 2.05 8.61
CA TYR A 142 -14.41 2.40 9.70
C TYR A 142 -13.69 2.96 10.94
N ILE A 143 -12.38 3.18 10.86
CA ILE A 143 -11.57 3.83 11.89
C ILE A 143 -11.24 5.25 11.47
N ASN A 144 -11.15 6.17 12.44
CA ASN A 144 -10.65 7.52 12.19
C ASN A 144 -9.13 7.45 11.93
N THR A 145 -8.63 8.26 11.00
CA THR A 145 -7.23 8.24 10.55
C THR A 145 -6.21 8.49 11.67
N GLN A 146 -6.61 9.19 12.74
CA GLN A 146 -5.75 9.44 13.92
C GLN A 146 -5.54 8.18 14.78
N ASP A 147 -6.40 7.16 14.65
CA ASP A 147 -6.37 5.93 15.43
C ASP A 147 -5.59 4.80 14.74
N PHE A 148 -5.03 5.04 13.55
CA PHE A 148 -4.38 3.99 12.74
C PHE A 148 -3.06 3.51 13.35
N GLY A 149 -2.55 4.22 14.35
CA GLY A 149 -1.31 3.91 15.04
C GLY A 149 -0.12 4.69 14.50
N LYS A 150 1.09 4.28 14.88
CA LYS A 150 2.32 5.02 14.61
C LYS A 150 3.47 4.12 14.16
N ILE A 151 4.31 4.64 13.27
CA ILE A 151 5.63 4.10 12.93
C ILE A 151 6.67 5.06 13.53
N ASN A 152 7.57 4.52 14.34
CA ASN A 152 8.70 5.24 14.91
C ASN A 152 9.99 4.73 14.26
N ILE A 153 10.73 5.60 13.57
CA ILE A 153 12.04 5.30 13.00
C ILE A 153 13.10 5.88 13.92
N THR A 154 13.95 5.04 14.49
CA THR A 154 15.08 5.47 15.31
C THR A 154 16.34 5.69 14.49
N SER A 155 16.53 4.91 13.41
CA SER A 155 17.66 5.08 12.49
C SER A 155 17.21 4.75 11.07
N PHE A 156 17.67 5.55 10.11
CA PHE A 156 17.46 5.34 8.69
C PHE A 156 18.75 5.66 7.94
N LYS A 157 19.21 4.70 7.12
CA LYS A 157 20.42 4.80 6.28
C LYS A 157 21.61 5.39 7.03
N THR A 158 21.92 4.82 8.19
CA THR A 158 23.08 5.17 9.00
C THR A 158 23.98 3.96 9.11
N ASP A 159 25.25 4.09 8.72
CA ASP A 159 26.22 2.98 8.67
C ASP A 159 25.70 1.78 7.85
N SER A 160 25.62 0.58 8.44
CA SER A 160 25.02 -0.61 7.82
C SER A 160 23.49 -0.69 7.97
N THR A 161 22.90 0.17 8.79
CA THR A 161 21.46 0.16 9.09
C THR A 161 20.69 0.76 7.93
N LEU A 162 19.81 -0.03 7.33
CA LEU A 162 18.81 0.45 6.39
C LEU A 162 17.73 1.24 7.13
N ALA A 163 17.09 0.59 8.09
CA ALA A 163 16.03 1.16 8.90
C ALA A 163 15.91 0.39 10.22
N LYS A 164 15.73 1.11 11.33
CA LYS A 164 15.48 0.54 12.65
C LYS A 164 14.38 1.31 13.34
N GLY A 165 13.50 0.60 14.05
CA GLY A 165 12.40 1.24 14.75
C GLY A 165 11.33 0.30 15.26
N THR A 166 10.18 0.88 15.59
CA THR A 166 9.00 0.19 16.11
C THR A 166 7.74 0.69 15.43
N PHE A 167 6.67 -0.06 15.53
CA PHE A 167 5.34 0.42 15.15
C PHE A 167 4.27 -0.18 16.05
N TYR A 168 3.11 0.47 16.04
CA TYR A 168 1.86 -0.18 16.40
C TYR A 168 0.74 0.29 15.47
N THR A 169 -0.25 -0.56 15.28
CA THR A 169 -1.46 -0.29 14.51
C THR A 169 -2.62 -1.11 15.06
N PHE A 170 -3.82 -0.92 14.51
CA PHE A 170 -5.02 -1.63 14.91
C PHE A 170 -5.67 -2.24 13.67
N LEU A 171 -5.66 -3.57 13.58
CA LEU A 171 -6.17 -4.29 12.42
C LEU A 171 -7.43 -5.07 12.77
N ALA A 172 -8.39 -5.12 11.86
CA ALA A 172 -9.56 -5.97 12.00
C ALA A 172 -9.38 -7.25 11.18
N LYS A 173 -9.86 -8.37 11.72
CA LYS A 173 -9.87 -9.65 11.04
C LYS A 173 -10.93 -9.67 9.92
N ASP A 174 -10.56 -10.16 8.74
CA ASP A 174 -11.36 -10.31 7.52
C ASP A 174 -12.03 -9.00 7.02
N ALA A 175 -11.58 -7.83 7.49
CA ALA A 175 -12.10 -6.50 7.14
C ALA A 175 -13.65 -6.35 7.22
N LYS A 176 -14.32 -7.14 8.06
CA LYS A 176 -15.79 -7.13 8.19
C LYS A 176 -16.28 -5.88 8.94
N PRO A 177 -17.47 -5.34 8.59
CA PRO A 177 -18.14 -4.33 9.42
C PRO A 177 -18.29 -4.85 10.85
N ASN A 178 -17.94 -4.03 11.85
CA ASN A 178 -18.00 -4.34 13.28
C ASN A 178 -17.03 -5.43 13.79
N ALA A 179 -16.04 -5.87 13.00
CA ALA A 179 -15.01 -6.75 13.53
C ALA A 179 -14.19 -6.04 14.62
N PRO A 180 -13.81 -6.73 15.72
CA PRO A 180 -12.97 -6.15 16.74
C PRO A 180 -11.59 -5.78 16.17
N PHE A 181 -11.05 -4.67 16.65
CA PHE A 181 -9.70 -4.25 16.31
C PHE A 181 -8.68 -4.88 17.26
N TYR A 182 -7.68 -5.50 16.67
CA TYR A 182 -6.55 -6.06 17.39
C TYR A 182 -5.37 -5.12 17.30
N LYS A 183 -4.81 -4.77 18.46
CA LYS A 183 -3.56 -4.02 18.50
C LYS A 183 -2.44 -4.91 17.97
N VAL A 184 -1.84 -4.47 16.87
CA VAL A 184 -0.64 -5.07 16.30
C VAL A 184 0.54 -4.20 16.68
N LYS A 185 1.62 -4.81 17.17
CA LYS A 185 2.87 -4.13 17.48
C LYS A 185 3.99 -4.77 16.67
N GLY A 186 5.05 -4.02 16.41
CA GLY A 186 6.21 -4.63 15.82
C GLY A 186 7.48 -3.84 15.99
N THR A 187 8.57 -4.51 15.68
CA THR A 187 9.93 -3.98 15.72
C THR A 187 10.64 -4.37 14.44
N PHE A 188 11.44 -3.47 13.90
CA PHE A 188 12.26 -3.75 12.73
C PHE A 188 13.68 -3.27 12.96
N SER A 189 14.64 -4.04 12.47
CA SER A 189 16.05 -3.70 12.44
C SER A 189 16.62 -4.33 11.19
N LEU A 190 16.73 -3.54 10.12
CA LEU A 190 17.04 -3.97 8.77
C LEU A 190 18.38 -3.40 8.33
N GLN A 191 19.15 -4.17 7.55
CA GLN A 191 20.48 -3.79 7.06
C GLN A 191 20.61 -4.03 5.55
N LEU A 192 21.41 -3.20 4.88
CA LEU A 192 21.68 -3.30 3.43
C LEU A 192 22.81 -4.29 3.09
N LYS A 193 23.66 -4.66 4.05
CA LYS A 193 24.85 -5.53 3.88
C LYS A 193 25.11 -6.33 5.16
#